data_AF-A0A1Q9V3M6-F1
#
_entry.id   AF-A0A1Q9V3M6-F1
#
_cell.length_a   1.000
_cell.length_b   1.000
_cell.length_c   1.000
_cell.angle_alpha   90.00
_cell.angle_beta   90.00
_cell.angle_gamma   90.00
#
_symmetry.space_group_name_H-M   'P 1'
#
loop_
_entity.id
_entity.type
_entity.pdbx_description
1 polymer ?
#
loop_
_entity_poly.entity_id
_entity_poly.type
_entity_poly.pdbx_seq_one_letter_code
_entity_poly.pdbx_strand_id
1 'polypeptide(L)'
;MSTTTAPWILVAAREIRVKLTDKNFLIGTGLTLVLLLAAMFVPALIGGGSASYDVAVTDDAASGVVAQAEQSLQATDEEAEITLVEVADRAAAETAVLEGDADAALVGEPGAWELLHEGGAPTQLDGALTEAVRTTALATNAEAAGTSVADLTSGSELAQVDLAADEGAMSGPLAYVLGFAFAMLFYFAALMFGMQIANSVVEEKQSRIIEILAAKIPTRQLLMGKVLGNTALAFGQLALITAVSLVGLTFVDLDVALPGLTQAILWYLPFFLVGFLALACVWAAAGALASRTEDLQQTTMPLTMVLVVLFIVGINLDGRWQQIFSFVPVASTFVMPVRIIEGDTALWEPALALLLALAFCGVTIALGARLYERALLHTSGSLSWRKAMSLQD
;
A
#
# COMPACT_ATOMS: atom_id res chain seq x y z
N MET A 1 0.77 40.92 29.80
CA MET A 1 -0.20 40.55 28.76
C MET A 1 -0.64 39.12 29.02
N SER A 2 -1.85 38.89 29.56
CA SER A 2 -2.37 37.54 29.67
C SER A 2 -2.75 37.07 28.28
N THR A 3 -1.98 36.16 27.69
CA THR A 3 -2.37 35.49 26.45
C THR A 3 -3.57 34.61 26.79
N THR A 4 -4.78 35.07 26.48
CA THR A 4 -5.99 34.26 26.54
C THR A 4 -5.87 33.22 25.43
N THR A 5 -5.29 32.06 25.76
CA THR A 5 -5.22 30.91 24.86
C THR A 5 -6.62 30.58 24.38
N ALA A 6 -6.81 30.54 23.06
CA ALA A 6 -8.13 30.30 22.50
C ALA A 6 -8.66 28.93 22.99
N PRO A 7 -9.93 28.82 23.43
CA PRO A 7 -10.43 27.60 24.07
C PRO A 7 -10.28 26.33 23.25
N TRP A 8 -10.39 26.41 21.92
CA TRP A 8 -10.17 25.26 21.03
C TRP A 8 -8.75 24.68 21.13
N ILE A 9 -7.73 25.49 21.45
CA ILE A 9 -6.35 25.06 21.63
C ILE A 9 -6.23 24.22 22.90
N LEU A 10 -6.90 24.63 23.98
CA LEU A 10 -6.92 23.88 25.24
C LEU A 10 -7.60 22.51 25.05
N VAL A 11 -8.69 22.49 24.29
CA VAL A 11 -9.38 21.24 23.93
C VAL A 11 -8.45 20.35 23.09
N ALA A 12 -7.84 20.89 22.03
CA ALA A 12 -6.91 20.13 21.18
C ALA A 12 -5.72 19.57 21.97
N ALA A 13 -5.10 20.38 22.84
CA ALA A 13 -3.99 19.94 23.68
C ALA A 13 -4.40 18.85 24.67
N ARG A 14 -5.61 18.93 25.25
CA ARG A 14 -6.15 17.88 26.11
C ARG A 14 -6.35 16.58 25.32
N GLU A 15 -6.98 16.65 24.15
CA GLU A 15 -7.21 15.48 23.29
C GLU A 15 -5.89 14.79 22.92
N ILE A 16 -4.91 15.56 22.45
CA ILE A 16 -3.57 15.07 22.13
C ILE A 16 -2.94 14.38 23.34
N ARG A 17 -2.95 15.04 24.50
CA ARG A 17 -2.33 14.49 25.71
C ARG A 17 -2.99 13.18 26.15
N VAL A 18 -4.31 13.13 26.17
CA VAL A 18 -5.06 11.93 26.57
C VAL A 18 -4.71 10.76 25.64
N LYS A 19 -4.68 10.99 24.33
CA LYS A 19 -4.39 9.95 23.34
C LYS A 19 -2.94 9.49 23.34
N LEU A 20 -1.97 10.40 23.48
CA LEU A 20 -0.56 10.01 23.59
C LEU A 20 -0.25 9.15 24.83
N THR A 21 -1.10 9.23 25.86
CA THR A 21 -1.00 8.36 27.05
C THR A 21 -1.89 7.12 26.99
N ASP A 22 -2.71 6.98 25.95
CA ASP A 22 -3.61 5.83 25.78
C ASP A 22 -2.81 4.61 25.32
N LYS A 23 -2.87 3.53 26.10
CA LYS A 23 -2.20 2.27 25.79
C LYS A 23 -2.67 1.70 24.45
N ASN A 24 -3.95 1.83 24.12
CA ASN A 24 -4.48 1.30 22.87
C ASN A 24 -3.91 2.03 21.66
N PHE A 25 -3.72 3.35 21.79
CA PHE A 25 -3.09 4.16 20.75
C PHE A 25 -1.61 3.79 20.56
N LEU A 26 -0.86 3.66 21.66
CA LEU A 26 0.56 3.28 21.61
C LEU A 26 0.77 1.87 21.05
N ILE A 27 -0.02 0.89 21.50
CA ILE A 27 0.03 -0.50 21.02
C ILE A 27 -0.37 -0.55 19.54
N GLY A 28 -1.45 0.13 19.14
CA GLY A 28 -1.90 0.17 17.75
C GLY A 28 -0.87 0.80 16.81
N THR A 29 -0.23 1.90 17.25
CA THR A 29 0.85 2.54 16.50
C THR A 29 2.06 1.61 16.37
N GLY A 30 2.50 0.98 17.47
CA GLY A 30 3.60 0.01 17.45
C GLY A 30 3.32 -1.19 16.55
N LEU A 31 2.12 -1.78 16.63
CA LEU A 31 1.71 -2.88 15.76
C LEU A 31 1.72 -2.46 14.28
N THR A 32 1.23 -1.26 13.96
CA THR A 32 1.24 -0.73 12.59
C THR A 32 2.67 -0.61 12.05
N LEU A 33 3.60 -0.10 12.87
CA LEU A 33 5.02 0.00 12.49
C LEU A 33 5.65 -1.38 12.30
N VAL A 34 5.37 -2.34 13.17
CA VAL A 34 5.87 -3.72 13.04
C VAL A 34 5.32 -4.39 11.78
N LEU A 35 4.03 -4.26 11.50
CA LEU A 35 3.41 -4.82 10.29
C LEU A 35 3.98 -4.19 9.02
N LEU A 36 4.21 -2.88 9.03
CA LEU A 36 4.79 -2.17 7.89
C LEU A 36 6.24 -2.61 7.64
N LEU A 37 7.07 -2.65 8.70
CA LEU A 37 8.43 -3.15 8.58
C LEU A 37 8.43 -4.61 8.11
N ALA A 38 7.62 -5.47 8.72
CA ALA A 38 7.47 -6.85 8.28
C ALA A 38 7.13 -6.92 6.79
N ALA A 39 6.12 -6.19 6.32
CA ALA A 39 5.72 -6.16 4.91
C ALA A 39 6.84 -5.66 3.98
N MET A 40 7.67 -4.72 4.42
CA MET A 40 8.82 -4.22 3.66
C MET A 40 9.97 -5.24 3.60
N PHE A 41 10.17 -6.03 4.65
CA PHE A 41 11.16 -7.12 4.67
C PHE A 41 10.63 -8.43 4.07
N VAL A 42 9.32 -8.60 3.87
CA VAL A 42 8.74 -9.82 3.27
C VAL A 42 9.38 -10.12 1.91
N PRO A 43 9.49 -9.18 0.95
CA PRO A 43 10.18 -9.43 -0.32
C PRO A 43 11.64 -9.89 -0.12
N ALA A 44 12.37 -9.29 0.81
CA ALA A 44 13.74 -9.71 1.13
C ALA A 44 13.80 -11.08 1.83
N LEU A 45 12.79 -11.47 2.60
CA LEU A 45 12.72 -12.79 3.22
C LEU A 45 12.27 -13.88 2.24
N ILE A 46 11.45 -13.52 1.25
CA ILE A 46 10.96 -14.43 0.21
C ILE A 46 11.97 -14.54 -0.95
N GLY A 47 12.73 -13.48 -1.23
CA GLY A 47 13.68 -13.39 -2.34
C GLY A 47 15.15 -13.25 -1.94
N GLY A 48 15.50 -13.31 -0.65
CA GLY A 48 16.87 -13.06 -0.15
C GLY A 48 17.73 -14.29 0.08
N GLY A 49 17.41 -15.41 -0.57
CA GLY A 49 18.42 -16.41 -0.85
C GLY A 49 18.78 -16.26 -2.31
N SER A 50 20.06 -16.14 -2.64
CA SER A 50 20.47 -16.32 -4.02
C SER A 50 19.98 -17.68 -4.50
N ALA A 51 19.53 -17.76 -5.76
CA ALA A 51 18.98 -18.99 -6.28
C ALA A 51 20.09 -20.05 -6.39
N SER A 52 20.19 -20.92 -5.40
CA SER A 52 21.09 -22.07 -5.37
C SER A 52 20.29 -23.32 -5.68
N TYR A 53 20.66 -24.03 -6.74
CA TYR A 53 20.01 -25.28 -7.14
C TYR A 53 21.02 -26.40 -7.30
N ASP A 54 20.70 -27.59 -6.81
CA ASP A 54 21.46 -28.80 -7.12
C ASP A 54 20.76 -29.52 -8.29
N VAL A 55 21.42 -29.60 -9.44
CA VAL A 55 20.84 -30.20 -10.66
C VAL A 55 21.62 -31.44 -11.07
N ALA A 56 20.92 -32.58 -11.07
CA ALA A 56 21.50 -33.83 -11.52
C ALA A 56 21.54 -33.93 -13.05
N VAL A 57 22.67 -34.38 -13.58
CA VAL A 57 22.95 -34.48 -15.02
C VAL A 57 23.54 -35.83 -15.39
N THR A 58 23.14 -36.38 -16.54
CA THR A 58 23.57 -37.72 -16.98
C THR A 58 24.76 -37.71 -17.93
N ASP A 59 25.07 -36.56 -18.55
CA ASP A 59 26.12 -36.44 -19.56
C ASP A 59 26.58 -34.98 -19.73
N ASP A 60 27.66 -34.81 -20.51
CA ASP A 60 28.27 -33.51 -20.81
C ASP A 60 27.33 -32.55 -21.55
N ALA A 61 26.35 -33.07 -22.32
CA ALA A 61 25.41 -32.24 -23.04
C ALA A 61 24.39 -31.60 -22.08
N ALA A 62 23.92 -32.37 -21.09
CA ALA A 62 23.09 -31.88 -20.00
C ALA A 62 23.86 -30.86 -19.15
N SER A 63 25.13 -31.14 -18.81
CA SER A 63 26.01 -30.20 -18.10
C SER A 63 26.16 -28.87 -18.83
N GLY A 64 26.32 -28.90 -20.16
CA GLY A 64 26.42 -27.68 -20.97
C GLY A 64 25.14 -26.85 -20.99
N VAL A 65 23.97 -27.49 -21.00
CA VAL A 65 22.67 -26.80 -20.90
C VAL A 65 22.50 -26.16 -19.51
N VAL A 66 22.86 -26.89 -18.45
CA VAL A 66 22.76 -26.38 -17.08
C VAL A 66 23.68 -25.18 -16.86
N ALA A 67 24.91 -25.21 -17.37
CA ALA A 67 25.83 -24.07 -17.31
C ALA A 67 25.26 -22.82 -18.02
N GLN A 68 24.53 -23.02 -19.12
CA GLN A 68 23.87 -21.91 -19.81
C GLN A 68 22.62 -21.41 -19.07
N ALA A 69 21.91 -22.29 -18.36
CA ALA A 69 20.80 -21.91 -17.49
C ALA A 69 21.30 -21.09 -16.28
N GLU A 70 22.42 -21.49 -15.68
CA GLU A 70 23.09 -20.74 -14.61
C GLU A 70 23.45 -19.33 -15.08
N GLN A 71 24.05 -19.18 -16.27
CA GLN A 71 24.35 -17.86 -16.84
C GLN A 71 23.09 -16.99 -17.02
N SER A 72 21.96 -17.61 -17.38
CA SER A 72 20.67 -16.91 -17.49
C SER A 72 20.12 -16.47 -16.13
N LEU A 73 20.31 -17.26 -15.07
CA LEU A 73 19.94 -16.87 -13.71
C LEU A 73 20.82 -15.73 -13.20
N GLN A 74 22.14 -15.82 -13.44
CA GLN A 74 23.13 -14.80 -13.08
C GLN A 74 22.91 -13.44 -13.75
N ALA A 75 22.21 -13.41 -14.88
CA ALA A 75 21.81 -12.15 -15.52
C ALA A 75 20.74 -11.37 -14.71
N THR A 76 20.03 -12.03 -13.79
CA THR A 76 18.98 -11.44 -12.94
C THR A 76 19.41 -11.39 -11.47
N ASP A 77 20.12 -12.41 -11.00
CA ASP A 77 20.65 -12.55 -9.65
C ASP A 77 22.12 -12.98 -9.72
N GLU A 78 23.05 -12.05 -9.54
CA GLU A 78 24.50 -12.26 -9.74
C GLU A 78 25.09 -13.35 -8.82
N GLU A 79 24.40 -13.66 -7.71
CA GLU A 79 24.81 -14.69 -6.74
C GLU A 79 24.13 -16.05 -6.98
N ALA A 80 23.29 -16.20 -8.01
CA ALA A 80 22.68 -17.47 -8.36
C ALA A 80 23.72 -18.50 -8.83
N GLU A 81 23.61 -19.73 -8.34
CA GLU A 81 24.54 -20.82 -8.61
C GLU A 81 23.77 -22.11 -8.88
N ILE A 82 24.24 -22.90 -9.85
CA ILE A 82 23.74 -24.26 -10.05
C ILE A 82 24.87 -25.26 -9.80
N THR A 83 24.76 -26.04 -8.72
CA THR A 83 25.68 -27.15 -8.47
C THR A 83 25.32 -28.33 -9.36
N LEU A 84 26.29 -28.81 -10.14
CA LEU A 84 26.12 -30.02 -10.95
C LEU A 84 26.30 -31.28 -10.11
N VAL A 85 25.31 -32.18 -10.17
CA VAL A 85 25.37 -33.52 -9.58
C VAL A 85 25.47 -34.55 -10.70
N GLU A 86 26.68 -34.99 -11.03
CA GLU A 86 26.89 -36.00 -12.08
C GLU A 86 26.36 -37.37 -11.64
N VAL A 87 25.46 -37.96 -12.43
CA VAL A 87 24.84 -39.26 -12.17
C VAL A 87 24.99 -40.18 -13.37
N ALA A 88 25.07 -41.49 -13.11
CA ALA A 88 25.43 -42.47 -14.15
C ALA A 88 24.35 -42.69 -15.21
N ASP A 89 23.07 -42.60 -14.83
CA ASP A 89 21.94 -42.84 -15.72
C ASP A 89 20.67 -42.14 -15.21
N ARG A 90 19.61 -42.21 -16.02
CA ARG A 90 18.30 -41.63 -15.70
C ARG A 90 17.69 -42.19 -14.39
N ALA A 91 17.92 -43.46 -14.06
CA ALA A 91 17.36 -44.05 -12.85
C ALA A 91 18.08 -43.51 -11.60
N ALA A 92 19.40 -43.31 -11.70
CA ALA A 92 20.19 -42.62 -10.68
C ALA A 92 19.77 -41.14 -10.53
N ALA A 93 19.46 -40.45 -11.62
CA ALA A 93 18.93 -39.09 -11.62
C ALA A 93 17.56 -38.98 -10.91
N GLU A 94 16.65 -39.91 -11.21
CA GLU A 94 15.34 -39.99 -10.54
C GLU A 94 15.49 -40.25 -9.03
N THR A 95 16.42 -41.14 -8.66
CA THR A 95 16.70 -41.44 -7.25
C THR A 95 17.26 -40.21 -6.53
N ALA A 96 18.20 -39.48 -7.15
CA ALA A 96 18.78 -38.26 -6.56
C ALA A 96 17.71 -37.20 -6.27
N VAL A 97 16.73 -37.03 -7.17
CA VAL A 97 15.62 -36.09 -6.97
C VAL A 97 14.67 -36.56 -5.86
N LEU A 98 14.32 -37.84 -5.81
CA LEU A 98 13.39 -38.38 -4.80
C LEU A 98 13.99 -38.49 -3.40
N GLU A 99 15.30 -38.65 -3.29
CA GLU A 99 16.02 -38.70 -2.01
C GLU A 99 16.42 -37.31 -1.51
N GLY A 100 16.27 -36.27 -2.34
CA GLY A 100 16.60 -34.88 -2.02
C GLY A 100 18.09 -34.56 -2.13
N ASP A 101 18.86 -35.37 -2.86
CA ASP A 101 20.27 -35.11 -3.19
C ASP A 101 20.41 -34.12 -4.36
N ALA A 102 19.34 -33.90 -5.13
CA ALA A 102 19.23 -32.87 -6.16
C ALA A 102 17.80 -32.28 -6.17
N ASP A 103 17.68 -30.98 -6.44
CA ASP A 103 16.40 -30.28 -6.55
C ASP A 103 15.64 -30.66 -7.84
N ALA A 104 16.39 -30.93 -8.90
CA ALA A 104 15.87 -31.38 -10.18
C ALA A 104 16.93 -32.20 -10.93
N ALA A 105 16.51 -32.93 -11.97
CA ALA A 105 17.45 -33.56 -12.89
C ALA A 105 17.12 -33.24 -14.35
N LEU A 106 18.13 -32.83 -15.11
CA LEU A 106 18.01 -32.68 -16.55
C LEU A 106 18.61 -33.93 -17.22
N VAL A 107 17.75 -34.70 -17.88
CA VAL A 107 18.15 -35.94 -18.55
C VAL A 107 17.67 -35.97 -19.99
N GLY A 108 18.37 -36.71 -20.84
CA GLY A 108 17.98 -36.93 -22.24
C GLY A 108 18.98 -36.35 -23.23
N GLU A 109 18.52 -36.16 -24.46
CA GLU A 109 19.36 -35.74 -25.58
C GLU A 109 18.68 -34.59 -26.34
N PRO A 110 19.40 -33.85 -27.20
CA PRO A 110 18.81 -32.82 -28.05
C PRO A 110 17.54 -33.29 -28.78
N GLY A 111 16.40 -32.68 -28.45
CA GLY A 111 15.08 -33.01 -29.00
C GLY A 111 14.21 -33.94 -28.15
N ALA A 112 14.74 -34.48 -27.05
CA ALA A 112 14.04 -35.33 -26.09
C ALA A 112 14.53 -35.09 -24.64
N TRP A 113 14.72 -33.82 -24.27
CA TRP A 113 15.06 -33.43 -22.90
C TRP A 113 13.87 -33.65 -21.95
N GLU A 114 14.17 -34.11 -20.74
CA GLU A 114 13.22 -34.28 -19.67
C GLU A 114 13.77 -33.63 -18.39
N LEU A 115 12.92 -32.84 -17.73
CA LEU A 115 13.20 -32.28 -16.41
C LEU A 115 12.47 -33.11 -15.36
N LEU A 116 13.22 -33.86 -14.56
CA LEU A 116 12.68 -34.62 -13.43
C LEU A 116 12.64 -33.72 -12.19
N HIS A 117 11.50 -33.69 -11.50
CA HIS A 117 11.32 -32.90 -10.28
C HIS A 117 10.30 -33.58 -9.33
N GLU A 118 10.42 -33.34 -8.02
CA GLU A 118 9.40 -33.75 -7.06
C GLU A 118 8.48 -32.57 -6.70
N GLY A 119 7.16 -32.73 -6.85
CA GLY A 119 6.17 -31.71 -6.44
C GLY A 119 6.06 -30.45 -7.32
N GLY A 120 6.94 -30.31 -8.32
CA GLY A 120 7.00 -29.18 -9.27
C GLY A 120 8.40 -28.60 -9.33
N ALA A 121 8.89 -28.24 -10.51
CA ALA A 121 10.19 -27.56 -10.61
C ALA A 121 10.09 -26.11 -10.08
N PRO A 122 11.14 -25.58 -9.42
CA PRO A 122 11.20 -24.16 -9.09
C PRO A 122 11.02 -23.32 -10.37
N THR A 123 10.05 -22.39 -10.36
CA THR A 123 9.64 -21.63 -11.57
C THR A 123 10.81 -20.91 -12.25
N GLN A 124 11.79 -20.43 -11.47
CA GLN A 124 12.98 -19.75 -12.00
C GLN A 124 13.93 -20.74 -12.69
N LEU A 125 14.21 -21.89 -12.05
CA LEU A 125 15.04 -22.96 -12.61
C LEU A 125 14.42 -23.56 -13.89
N ASP A 126 13.12 -23.84 -13.87
CA ASP A 126 12.39 -24.36 -15.04
C ASP A 126 12.45 -23.39 -16.23
N GLY A 127 12.23 -22.09 -15.96
CA GLY A 127 12.34 -21.04 -16.98
C GLY A 127 13.76 -20.93 -17.56
N ALA A 128 14.78 -20.95 -16.70
CA ALA A 128 16.18 -20.87 -17.11
C ALA A 128 16.62 -22.11 -17.91
N LEU A 129 16.29 -23.32 -17.45
CA LEU A 129 16.59 -24.57 -18.17
C LEU A 129 15.86 -24.66 -19.51
N THR A 130 14.59 -24.25 -19.56
CA THR A 130 13.81 -24.21 -20.80
C THR A 130 14.45 -23.27 -21.83
N GLU A 131 14.89 -22.09 -21.40
CA GLU A 131 15.54 -21.12 -22.28
C GLU A 131 16.94 -21.61 -22.73
N ALA A 132 17.69 -22.25 -21.83
CA ALA A 132 18.97 -22.86 -22.16
C ALA A 132 18.82 -23.98 -23.18
N VAL A 133 17.90 -24.93 -22.97
CA VAL A 133 17.57 -25.99 -23.94
C VAL A 133 17.18 -25.40 -25.29
N ARG A 134 16.34 -24.36 -25.30
CA ARG A 134 15.90 -23.68 -26.52
C ARG A 134 17.08 -23.06 -27.27
N THR A 135 17.98 -22.40 -26.55
CA THR A 135 19.15 -21.71 -27.12
C THR A 135 20.16 -22.71 -27.68
N THR A 136 20.45 -23.79 -26.94
CA THR A 136 21.31 -24.89 -27.40
C THR A 136 20.73 -25.57 -28.64
N ALA A 137 19.42 -25.87 -28.64
CA ALA A 137 18.75 -26.46 -29.80
C ALA A 137 18.77 -25.55 -31.03
N LEU A 138 18.57 -24.23 -30.83
CA LEU A 138 18.73 -23.24 -31.90
C LEU A 138 20.14 -23.21 -32.48
N ALA A 139 21.17 -23.31 -31.62
CA ALA A 139 22.57 -23.38 -32.05
C ALA A 139 22.85 -24.64 -32.88
N THR A 140 22.45 -25.81 -32.41
CA THR A 140 22.62 -27.07 -33.15
C THR A 140 21.88 -27.05 -34.48
N ASN A 141 20.64 -26.54 -34.50
CA ASN A 141 19.84 -26.44 -35.72
C ASN A 141 20.44 -25.43 -36.72
N ALA A 142 21.00 -24.32 -36.24
CA ALA A 142 21.70 -23.35 -37.08
C ALA A 142 22.91 -24.00 -37.77
N GLU A 143 23.75 -24.70 -36.99
CA GLU A 143 24.94 -25.38 -37.51
C GLU A 143 24.56 -26.45 -38.55
N ALA A 144 23.55 -27.28 -38.25
CA ALA A 144 23.05 -28.29 -39.18
C ALA A 144 22.51 -27.70 -40.49
N ALA A 145 21.96 -26.48 -40.45
CA ALA A 145 21.51 -25.74 -41.61
C ALA A 145 22.62 -24.93 -42.31
N GLY A 146 23.86 -24.96 -41.80
CA GLY A 146 24.99 -24.21 -42.35
C GLY A 146 24.88 -22.69 -42.16
N THR A 147 24.16 -22.25 -41.12
CA THR A 147 23.94 -20.84 -40.76
C THR A 147 24.39 -20.59 -39.32
N SER A 148 24.40 -19.33 -38.86
CA SER A 148 24.64 -19.01 -37.46
C SER A 148 23.34 -18.74 -36.69
N VAL A 149 23.38 -18.84 -35.36
CA VAL A 149 22.26 -18.41 -34.48
C VAL A 149 21.95 -16.94 -34.72
N ALA A 150 22.98 -16.11 -34.87
CA ALA A 150 22.83 -14.68 -35.13
C ALA A 150 22.10 -14.39 -36.46
N ASP A 151 22.30 -15.22 -37.49
CA ASP A 151 21.56 -15.11 -38.75
C ASP A 151 20.11 -15.57 -38.59
N LEU A 152 19.84 -16.60 -37.77
CA LEU A 152 18.48 -17.08 -37.48
C LEU A 152 17.67 -16.11 -36.62
N THR A 153 18.32 -15.38 -35.71
CA THR A 153 17.68 -14.38 -34.84
C THR A 153 17.80 -12.96 -35.40
N SER A 154 18.38 -12.79 -36.60
CA SER A 154 18.48 -11.49 -37.24
C SER A 154 17.09 -10.89 -37.45
N GLY A 155 16.86 -9.71 -36.87
CA GLY A 155 15.56 -9.02 -36.92
C GLY A 155 14.53 -9.51 -35.90
N SER A 156 14.87 -10.39 -34.96
CA SER A 156 14.02 -10.73 -33.81
C SER A 156 14.24 -9.82 -32.59
N GLU A 157 15.08 -8.79 -32.73
CA GLU A 157 15.30 -7.80 -31.66
C GLU A 157 14.06 -6.92 -31.49
N LEU A 158 13.40 -7.06 -30.33
CA LEU A 158 12.36 -6.15 -29.89
C LEU A 158 13.00 -5.08 -29.01
N ALA A 159 13.20 -3.88 -29.58
CA ALA A 159 13.52 -2.73 -28.78
C ALA A 159 12.27 -2.31 -27.98
N GLN A 160 12.26 -2.56 -26.67
CA GLN A 160 11.28 -1.96 -25.79
C GLN A 160 11.66 -0.49 -25.58
N VAL A 161 10.83 0.40 -26.12
CA VAL A 161 10.93 1.83 -25.86
C VAL A 161 9.81 2.18 -24.90
N ASP A 162 10.17 2.42 -23.64
CA ASP A 162 9.23 2.95 -22.67
C ASP A 162 8.97 4.43 -22.99
N LEU A 163 7.80 4.72 -23.56
CA LEU A 163 7.36 6.07 -23.91
C LEU A 163 6.85 6.86 -22.69
N ALA A 164 6.70 6.20 -21.54
CA ALA A 164 6.18 6.75 -20.28
C ALA A 164 7.24 6.81 -19.16
N ALA A 165 8.47 6.35 -19.41
CA ALA A 165 9.62 6.52 -18.52
C ALA A 165 10.00 8.01 -18.43
N ASP A 166 9.22 8.77 -17.67
CA ASP A 166 9.68 10.03 -17.10
C ASP A 166 10.76 9.70 -16.05
N GLU A 167 11.78 10.55 -15.87
CA GLU A 167 12.96 10.29 -15.02
C GLU A 167 12.65 10.09 -13.50
N GLY A 168 11.37 10.05 -13.12
CA GLY A 168 10.90 9.75 -11.78
C GLY A 168 9.70 8.80 -11.70
N ALA A 169 9.22 8.24 -12.82
CA ALA A 169 8.14 7.26 -12.80
C ALA A 169 8.64 5.93 -12.25
N MET A 170 7.86 5.34 -11.34
CA MET A 170 8.11 4.00 -10.82
C MET A 170 7.07 3.08 -11.43
N SER A 171 7.54 2.05 -12.13
CA SER A 171 6.70 1.04 -12.78
C SER A 171 6.92 -0.34 -12.17
N GLY A 172 5.93 -1.23 -12.31
CA GLY A 172 6.05 -2.62 -11.87
C GLY A 172 5.66 -2.87 -10.41
N PRO A 173 6.06 -4.01 -9.83
CA PRO A 173 5.57 -4.48 -8.53
C PRO A 173 5.80 -3.49 -7.37
N LEU A 174 6.93 -2.78 -7.37
CA LEU A 174 7.28 -1.80 -6.34
C LEU A 174 6.28 -0.63 -6.30
N ALA A 175 5.90 -0.10 -7.47
CA ALA A 175 4.94 1.00 -7.60
C ALA A 175 3.56 0.62 -7.05
N TYR A 176 3.10 -0.58 -7.40
CA TYR A 176 1.84 -1.13 -6.90
C TYR A 176 1.85 -1.29 -5.38
N VAL A 177 2.93 -1.84 -4.81
CA VAL A 177 3.09 -2.01 -3.35
C VAL A 177 3.07 -0.66 -2.62
N LEU A 178 3.79 0.34 -3.13
CA LEU A 178 3.83 1.69 -2.55
C LEU A 178 2.48 2.40 -2.65
N GLY A 179 1.83 2.34 -3.82
CA GLY A 179 0.49 2.90 -4.03
C GLY A 179 -0.54 2.29 -3.09
N PHE A 180 -0.53 0.95 -2.97
CA PHE A 180 -1.36 0.22 -2.02
C PHE A 180 -1.06 0.61 -0.57
N ALA A 181 0.22 0.75 -0.20
CA ALA A 181 0.61 1.17 1.14
C ALA A 181 0.06 2.57 1.50
N PHE A 182 0.16 3.56 0.60
CA PHE A 182 -0.43 4.88 0.83
C PHE A 182 -1.95 4.83 0.98
N ALA A 183 -2.65 4.09 0.12
CA ALA A 183 -4.09 3.91 0.21
C ALA A 183 -4.50 3.25 1.54
N MET A 184 -3.76 2.21 1.95
CA MET A 184 -3.98 1.48 3.20
C MET A 184 -3.71 2.35 4.43
N LEU A 185 -2.65 3.15 4.41
CA LEU A 185 -2.32 4.09 5.49
C LEU A 185 -3.43 5.13 5.70
N PHE A 186 -3.93 5.73 4.62
CA PHE A 186 -5.05 6.66 4.72
C PHE A 186 -6.32 5.96 5.22
N TYR A 187 -6.65 4.78 4.69
CA TYR A 187 -7.80 3.98 5.12
C TYR A 187 -7.77 3.71 6.63
N PHE A 188 -6.65 3.17 7.14
CA PHE A 188 -6.51 2.89 8.56
C PHE A 188 -6.56 4.15 9.41
N ALA A 189 -5.87 5.23 9.00
CA ALA A 189 -5.91 6.49 9.74
C ALA A 189 -7.33 7.06 9.80
N ALA A 190 -8.04 7.09 8.67
CA ALA A 190 -9.40 7.61 8.58
C ALA A 190 -10.39 6.80 9.44
N LEU A 191 -10.27 5.47 9.49
CA LEU A 191 -11.10 4.64 10.37
C LEU A 191 -10.72 4.78 11.84
N MET A 192 -9.43 4.66 12.15
CA MET A 192 -8.95 4.62 13.53
C MET A 192 -9.22 5.95 14.24
N PHE A 193 -8.75 7.06 13.68
CA PHE A 193 -8.97 8.36 14.29
C PHE A 193 -10.41 8.84 14.12
N GLY A 194 -11.08 8.47 13.01
CA GLY A 194 -12.50 8.76 12.83
C GLY A 194 -13.36 8.16 13.93
N MET A 195 -13.18 6.87 14.21
CA MET A 195 -13.86 6.20 15.33
C MET A 195 -13.46 6.78 16.69
N GLN A 196 -12.20 7.18 16.89
CA GLN A 196 -11.79 7.83 18.14
C GLN A 196 -12.49 9.17 18.36
N ILE A 197 -12.59 10.00 17.32
CA ILE A 197 -13.34 11.25 17.37
C ILE A 197 -14.79 10.97 17.75
N ALA A 198 -15.44 10.03 17.06
CA ALA A 198 -16.84 9.72 17.28
C ALA A 198 -17.11 9.17 18.70
N ASN A 199 -16.26 8.26 19.20
CA ASN A 199 -16.31 7.78 20.59
C ASN A 199 -16.16 8.92 21.59
N SER A 200 -15.16 9.80 21.41
CA SER A 200 -14.91 10.89 22.35
C SER A 200 -16.10 11.85 22.49
N VAL A 201 -16.85 12.06 21.40
CA VAL A 201 -18.05 12.91 21.39
C VAL A 201 -19.18 12.24 22.19
N VAL A 202 -19.39 10.94 21.98
CA VAL A 202 -20.42 10.18 22.70
C VAL A 202 -20.10 10.08 24.19
N GLU A 203 -18.85 9.81 24.55
CA GLU A 203 -18.41 9.74 25.94
C GLU A 203 -18.64 11.07 26.67
N GLU A 204 -18.35 12.21 26.03
CA GLU A 204 -18.62 13.53 26.59
C GLU A 204 -20.11 13.82 26.76
N LYS A 205 -20.94 13.31 25.83
CA LYS A 205 -22.40 13.41 25.91
C LYS A 205 -22.97 12.55 27.03
N GLN A 206 -22.54 11.29 27.15
CA GLN A 206 -22.98 10.36 28.19
C GLN A 206 -22.57 10.80 29.59
N SER A 207 -21.35 11.32 29.75
CA SER A 207 -20.80 11.77 31.04
C SER A 207 -21.38 13.11 31.51
N ARG A 208 -22.28 13.73 30.74
CA ARG A 208 -22.81 15.09 30.95
C ARG A 208 -21.73 16.17 31.07
N ILE A 209 -20.48 15.85 30.74
CA ILE A 209 -19.37 16.81 30.68
C ILE A 209 -19.70 17.88 29.63
N ILE A 210 -20.41 17.50 28.57
CA ILE A 210 -20.76 18.41 27.48
C ILE A 210 -21.65 19.58 27.93
N GLU A 211 -22.57 19.38 28.88
CA GLU A 211 -23.46 20.43 29.40
C GLU A 211 -22.64 21.51 30.14
N ILE A 212 -21.63 21.07 30.90
CA ILE A 212 -20.71 21.94 31.65
C ILE A 212 -19.79 22.69 30.68
N LEU A 213 -19.23 21.99 29.68
CA LEU A 213 -18.32 22.58 28.70
C LEU A 213 -19.03 23.57 27.78
N ALA A 214 -20.21 23.22 27.26
CA ALA A 214 -21.00 24.09 26.38
C ALA A 214 -21.48 25.37 27.10
N ALA A 215 -21.64 25.34 28.43
CA ALA A 215 -21.95 26.53 29.24
C ALA A 215 -20.76 27.51 29.37
N LYS A 216 -19.54 27.05 29.10
CA LYS A 216 -18.31 27.86 29.24
C LYS A 216 -17.66 28.23 27.91
N ILE A 217 -17.79 27.38 26.89
CA ILE A 217 -17.14 27.57 25.59
C ILE A 217 -18.10 27.20 24.43
N PRO A 218 -18.09 27.94 23.30
CA PRO A 218 -18.97 27.64 22.18
C PRO A 218 -18.72 26.24 21.62
N THR A 219 -19.80 25.54 21.25
CA THR A 219 -19.78 24.19 20.69
C THR A 219 -18.86 24.04 19.46
N ARG A 220 -18.77 25.08 18.62
CA ARG A 220 -17.85 25.13 17.47
C ARG A 220 -16.39 25.01 17.87
N GLN A 221 -16.00 25.62 19.00
CA GLN A 221 -14.62 25.57 19.47
C GLN A 221 -14.29 24.22 20.09
N LEU A 222 -15.26 23.55 20.71
CA LEU A 222 -15.14 22.15 21.14
C LEU A 222 -14.87 21.23 19.95
N LEU A 223 -15.72 21.31 18.93
CA LEU A 223 -15.56 20.51 17.71
C LEU A 223 -14.22 20.78 17.01
N MET A 224 -13.88 22.06 16.83
CA MET A 224 -12.63 22.45 16.18
C MET A 224 -11.41 21.94 16.95
N GLY A 225 -11.42 22.02 18.28
CA GLY A 225 -10.36 21.46 19.12
C GLY A 225 -10.22 19.95 18.96
N LYS A 226 -11.33 19.21 18.95
CA LYS A 226 -11.33 17.75 18.74
C LYS A 226 -10.80 17.34 17.37
N VAL A 227 -11.32 17.99 16.31
CA VAL A 227 -10.95 17.68 14.93
C VAL A 227 -9.48 18.02 14.68
N LEU A 228 -9.03 19.23 15.05
CA LEU A 228 -7.64 19.64 14.85
C LEU A 228 -6.67 18.84 15.73
N GLY A 229 -7.05 18.51 16.98
CA GLY A 229 -6.23 17.67 17.86
C GLY A 229 -6.01 16.26 17.30
N ASN A 230 -7.07 15.60 16.84
CA ASN A 230 -6.96 14.28 16.21
C ASN A 230 -6.26 14.35 14.84
N THR A 231 -6.46 15.43 14.08
CA THR A 231 -5.70 15.66 12.84
C THR A 231 -4.21 15.78 13.13
N ALA A 232 -3.81 16.54 14.14
CA ALA A 232 -2.40 16.66 14.54
C ALA A 232 -1.80 15.32 14.98
N LEU A 233 -2.56 14.49 15.71
CA LEU A 233 -2.13 13.12 16.05
C LEU A 233 -1.96 12.24 14.82
N ALA A 234 -2.91 12.27 13.89
CA ALA A 234 -2.83 11.52 12.64
C ALA A 234 -1.61 11.92 11.80
N PHE A 235 -1.31 13.23 11.74
CA PHE A 235 -0.08 13.74 11.13
C PHE A 235 1.18 13.31 11.84
N GLY A 236 1.19 13.35 13.18
CA GLY A 236 2.31 12.86 13.97
C GLY A 236 2.58 11.38 13.74
N GLN A 237 1.53 10.56 13.69
CA GLN A 237 1.63 9.14 13.38
C GLN A 237 2.10 8.91 11.94
N LEU A 238 1.61 9.68 10.97
CA LEU A 238 2.06 9.59 9.58
C LEU A 238 3.54 9.99 9.43
N ALA A 239 3.97 11.06 10.10
CA ALA A 239 5.37 11.48 10.11
C ALA A 239 6.28 10.41 10.74
N LEU A 240 5.84 9.79 11.84
CA LEU A 240 6.54 8.68 12.48
C LEU A 240 6.66 7.48 11.53
N ILE A 241 5.55 7.07 10.90
CA ILE A 241 5.52 5.97 9.93
C ILE A 241 6.48 6.26 8.77
N THR A 242 6.42 7.46 8.21
CA THR A 242 7.29 7.87 7.09
C THR A 242 8.75 7.82 7.50
N ALA A 243 9.10 8.35 8.68
CA ALA A 243 10.48 8.32 9.17
C ALA A 243 11.00 6.89 9.40
N VAL A 244 10.18 6.03 10.02
CA VAL A 244 10.54 4.61 10.23
C VAL A 244 10.67 3.86 8.90
N SER A 245 9.79 4.14 7.93
CA SER A 245 9.84 3.52 6.60
C SER A 245 11.10 3.94 5.84
N LEU A 246 11.45 5.23 5.87
CA LEU A 246 12.68 5.74 5.23
C LEU A 246 13.95 5.12 5.84
N VAL A 247 13.99 4.95 7.16
CA VAL A 247 15.10 4.23 7.82
C VAL A 247 15.05 2.74 7.48
N GLY A 248 13.86 2.15 7.39
CA GLY A 248 13.69 0.76 6.99
C GLY A 248 14.25 0.46 5.61
N LEU A 249 14.00 1.34 4.63
CA LEU A 249 14.50 1.22 3.26
C LEU A 249 16.04 1.17 3.18
N THR A 250 16.79 1.67 4.17
CA THR A 250 18.26 1.56 4.16
C THR A 250 18.77 0.17 4.50
N PHE A 251 17.90 -0.74 4.94
CA PHE A 251 18.23 -2.12 5.27
C PHE A 251 17.77 -3.12 4.21
N VAL A 252 17.19 -2.64 3.11
CA VAL A 252 16.70 -3.48 2.01
C VAL A 252 17.31 -2.96 0.73
N ASP A 253 18.01 -3.83 -0.02
CA ASP A 253 18.57 -3.49 -1.34
C ASP A 253 17.46 -3.45 -2.40
N LEU A 254 16.58 -2.46 -2.27
CA LEU A 254 15.56 -2.15 -3.28
C LEU A 254 16.08 -1.02 -4.16
N ASP A 255 16.03 -1.23 -5.48
CA ASP A 255 16.27 -0.17 -6.45
C ASP A 255 15.04 0.78 -6.48
N VAL A 256 15.01 1.70 -5.52
CA VAL A 256 13.91 2.65 -5.35
C VAL A 256 14.26 3.97 -6.02
N ALA A 257 13.44 4.38 -6.99
CA ALA A 257 13.49 5.72 -7.56
C ALA A 257 13.14 6.79 -6.50
N LEU A 258 14.15 7.25 -5.74
CA LEU A 258 14.01 8.24 -4.67
C LEU A 258 13.30 9.53 -5.11
N PRO A 259 13.51 10.08 -6.32
CA PRO A 259 12.78 11.27 -6.78
C PRO A 259 11.26 11.04 -6.85
N GLY A 260 10.83 9.92 -7.46
CA GLY A 260 9.42 9.55 -7.59
C GLY A 260 8.75 9.34 -6.23
N LEU A 261 9.43 8.64 -5.32
CA LEU A 261 8.95 8.44 -3.95
C LEU A 261 8.79 9.78 -3.20
N THR A 262 9.78 10.67 -3.33
CA THR A 262 9.76 11.99 -2.68
C THR A 262 8.59 12.83 -3.19
N GLN A 263 8.35 12.83 -4.51
CA GLN A 263 7.22 13.53 -5.13
C GLN A 263 5.88 12.96 -4.67
N ALA A 264 5.76 11.63 -4.61
CA ALA A 264 4.54 10.96 -4.14
C ALA A 264 4.23 11.33 -2.68
N ILE A 265 5.23 11.31 -1.79
CA ILE A 265 5.08 11.72 -0.38
C ILE A 265 4.67 13.19 -0.28
N LEU A 266 5.30 14.08 -1.05
CA LEU A 266 5.03 15.51 -1.02
C LEU A 266 3.57 15.83 -1.37
N TRP A 267 3.00 15.13 -2.36
CA TRP A 267 1.58 15.25 -2.70
C TRP A 267 0.66 14.48 -1.76
N TYR A 268 1.09 13.33 -1.25
CA TYR A 268 0.30 12.53 -0.32
C TYR A 268 -0.05 13.30 0.95
N LEU A 269 0.90 14.07 1.53
CA LEU A 269 0.67 14.83 2.77
C LEU A 269 -0.51 15.82 2.71
N PRO A 270 -0.61 16.74 1.72
CA PRO A 270 -1.77 17.63 1.62
C PRO A 270 -3.06 16.88 1.28
N PHE A 271 -3.03 15.84 0.44
CA PHE A 271 -4.21 15.01 0.18
C PHE A 271 -4.71 14.28 1.43
N PHE A 272 -3.77 13.76 2.24
CA PHE A 272 -4.05 13.16 3.53
C PHE A 272 -4.67 14.20 4.47
N LEU A 273 -4.10 15.40 4.57
CA LEU A 273 -4.62 16.47 5.43
C LEU A 273 -6.07 16.79 5.11
N VAL A 274 -6.32 17.10 3.84
CA VAL A 274 -7.61 17.59 3.38
C VAL A 274 -8.66 16.48 3.42
N GLY A 275 -8.29 15.29 2.94
CA GLY A 275 -9.16 14.11 2.98
C GLY A 275 -9.51 13.71 4.41
N PHE A 276 -8.51 13.69 5.31
CA PHE A 276 -8.72 13.35 6.71
C PHE A 276 -9.59 14.39 7.41
N LEU A 277 -9.31 15.68 7.24
CA LEU A 277 -10.09 16.76 7.84
C LEU A 277 -11.55 16.73 7.37
N ALA A 278 -11.76 16.45 6.08
CA ALA A 278 -13.10 16.33 5.51
C ALA A 278 -13.89 15.19 6.18
N LEU A 279 -13.26 14.03 6.42
CA LEU A 279 -13.88 12.89 7.08
C LEU A 279 -14.03 13.11 8.59
N ALA A 280 -13.06 13.71 9.27
CA ALA A 280 -13.06 13.94 10.71
C ALA A 280 -14.30 14.72 11.19
N CYS A 281 -14.76 15.70 10.42
CA CYS A 281 -16.00 16.42 10.71
C CYS A 281 -17.25 15.54 10.57
N VAL A 282 -17.29 14.63 9.59
CA VAL A 282 -18.39 13.70 9.39
C VAL A 282 -18.42 12.66 10.52
N TRP A 283 -17.25 12.16 10.95
CA TRP A 283 -17.10 11.29 12.11
C TRP A 283 -17.58 11.93 13.41
N ALA A 284 -17.21 13.19 13.66
CA ALA A 284 -17.68 13.94 14.82
C ALA A 284 -19.20 14.11 14.82
N ALA A 285 -19.79 14.42 13.65
CA ALA A 285 -21.24 14.52 13.49
C ALA A 285 -21.92 13.16 13.73
N ALA A 286 -21.37 12.07 13.21
CA ALA A 286 -21.88 10.71 13.46
C ALA A 286 -21.86 10.38 14.96
N GLY A 287 -20.77 10.69 15.66
CA GLY A 287 -20.69 10.54 17.12
C GLY A 287 -21.75 11.36 17.86
N ALA A 288 -21.99 12.61 17.48
CA ALA A 288 -23.00 13.45 18.13
C ALA A 288 -24.44 12.92 17.98
N LEU A 289 -24.73 12.18 16.90
CA LEU A 289 -26.03 11.55 16.64
C LEU A 289 -26.31 10.33 17.52
N ALA A 290 -25.26 9.66 18.01
CA ALA A 290 -25.40 8.53 18.91
C ALA A 290 -25.76 9.01 20.32
N SER A 291 -26.71 8.32 20.96
CA SER A 291 -27.08 8.56 22.36
C SER A 291 -26.10 7.92 23.33
N ARG A 292 -25.53 6.77 22.94
CA ARG A 292 -24.64 5.97 23.76
C ARG A 292 -23.57 5.29 22.92
N THR A 293 -22.49 4.85 23.57
CA THR A 293 -21.37 4.15 22.93
C THR A 293 -21.82 2.86 22.23
N GLU A 294 -22.83 2.18 22.75
CA GLU A 294 -23.40 0.97 22.11
C GLU A 294 -24.15 1.29 20.81
N ASP A 295 -24.68 2.50 20.67
CA ASP A 295 -25.38 2.95 19.46
C ASP A 295 -24.41 3.52 18.41
N LEU A 296 -23.14 3.74 18.77
CA LEU A 296 -22.17 4.43 17.92
C LEU A 296 -21.96 3.69 16.59
N GLN A 297 -21.85 2.36 16.63
CA GLN A 297 -21.62 1.57 15.43
C GLN A 297 -22.77 1.72 14.41
N GLN A 298 -24.01 1.90 14.87
CA GLN A 298 -25.16 2.14 13.98
C GLN A 298 -25.07 3.49 13.27
N THR A 299 -24.56 4.52 13.97
CA THR A 299 -24.42 5.87 13.41
C THR A 299 -23.22 6.01 12.47
N THR A 300 -22.16 5.24 12.70
CA THR A 300 -20.91 5.31 11.92
C THR A 300 -20.85 4.31 10.77
N MET A 301 -21.59 3.19 10.81
CA MET A 301 -21.53 2.14 9.80
C MET A 301 -21.75 2.63 8.35
N PRO A 302 -22.70 3.54 8.04
CA PRO A 302 -22.83 4.06 6.67
C PRO A 302 -21.58 4.79 6.18
N LEU A 303 -20.91 5.55 7.06
CA LEU A 303 -19.67 6.25 6.74
C LEU A 303 -18.53 5.26 6.53
N THR A 304 -18.43 4.25 7.40
CA THR A 304 -17.47 3.15 7.25
C THR A 304 -17.67 2.43 5.90
N MET A 305 -18.90 2.10 5.53
CA MET A 305 -19.19 1.44 4.25
C MET A 305 -18.75 2.28 3.05
N VAL A 306 -19.05 3.59 3.06
CA VAL A 306 -18.59 4.50 2.00
C VAL A 306 -17.06 4.48 1.92
N LEU A 307 -16.37 4.56 3.05
CA LEU A 307 -14.91 4.56 3.08
C LEU A 307 -14.31 3.22 2.57
N VAL A 308 -14.91 2.08 2.95
CA VAL A 308 -14.52 0.76 2.46
C VAL A 308 -14.72 0.65 0.95
N VAL A 309 -15.86 1.11 0.42
CA VAL A 309 -16.13 1.11 -1.02
C VAL A 309 -15.13 2.00 -1.74
N LEU A 310 -14.85 3.20 -1.24
CA LEU A 310 -13.86 4.10 -1.85
C LEU A 310 -12.46 3.51 -1.82
N PHE A 311 -12.08 2.81 -0.75
CA PHE A 311 -10.80 2.11 -0.66
C PHE A 311 -10.71 0.96 -1.67
N ILE A 312 -11.67 0.02 -1.66
CA ILE A 312 -11.66 -1.15 -2.55
C ILE A 312 -11.72 -0.70 -4.02
N VAL A 313 -12.63 0.22 -4.35
CA VAL A 313 -12.71 0.75 -5.71
C VAL A 313 -11.40 1.45 -6.04
N GLY A 314 -10.93 2.38 -5.21
CA GLY A 314 -9.73 3.19 -5.47
C GLY A 314 -8.47 2.38 -5.80
N ILE A 315 -8.22 1.26 -5.11
CA ILE A 315 -7.04 0.42 -5.36
C ILE A 315 -7.19 -0.56 -6.54
N ASN A 316 -8.41 -0.79 -7.02
CA ASN A 316 -8.71 -1.70 -8.14
C ASN A 316 -9.08 -0.96 -9.43
N LEU A 317 -9.03 0.37 -9.44
CA LEU A 317 -9.31 1.16 -10.64
C LEU A 317 -8.10 1.21 -11.57
N ASP A 318 -8.37 1.06 -12.86
CA ASP A 318 -7.39 1.16 -13.94
C ASP A 318 -7.82 2.16 -15.02
N GLY A 319 -6.84 2.59 -15.81
CA GLY A 319 -7.04 3.42 -17.01
C GLY A 319 -7.93 4.64 -16.80
N ARG A 320 -8.98 4.77 -17.62
CA ARG A 320 -9.87 5.96 -17.61
C ARG A 320 -10.60 6.15 -16.28
N TRP A 321 -10.95 5.07 -15.59
CA TRP A 321 -11.70 5.19 -14.34
C TRP A 321 -10.80 5.64 -13.20
N GLN A 322 -9.55 5.17 -13.16
CA GLN A 322 -8.53 5.66 -12.25
C GLN A 322 -8.31 7.17 -12.44
N GLN A 323 -8.22 7.64 -13.69
CA GLN A 323 -8.12 9.07 -14.00
C GLN A 323 -9.31 9.87 -13.45
N ILE A 324 -10.55 9.42 -13.67
CA ILE A 324 -11.74 10.15 -13.19
C ILE A 324 -11.80 10.20 -11.66
N PHE A 325 -11.60 9.07 -10.98
CA PHE A 325 -11.71 8.99 -9.52
C PHE A 325 -10.57 9.70 -8.79
N SER A 326 -9.44 9.91 -9.46
CA SER A 326 -8.36 10.73 -8.93
C SER A 326 -8.76 12.20 -8.69
N PHE A 327 -9.86 12.69 -9.30
CA PHE A 327 -10.43 14.01 -9.04
C PHE A 327 -11.64 14.00 -8.09
N VAL A 328 -12.17 12.82 -7.73
CA VAL A 328 -13.33 12.71 -6.85
C VAL A 328 -12.85 12.92 -5.40
N PRO A 329 -13.39 13.88 -4.65
CA PRO A 329 -12.96 14.14 -3.27
C PRO A 329 -13.02 12.89 -2.38
N VAL A 330 -12.07 12.76 -1.45
CA VAL A 330 -11.82 11.56 -0.62
C VAL A 330 -11.29 10.36 -1.41
N ALA A 331 -11.88 10.03 -2.56
CA ALA A 331 -11.34 9.01 -3.46
C ALA A 331 -9.94 9.39 -3.98
N SER A 332 -9.75 10.68 -4.28
CA SER A 332 -8.49 11.27 -4.71
C SER A 332 -7.34 11.00 -3.73
N THR A 333 -7.61 10.89 -2.42
CA THR A 333 -6.59 10.60 -1.41
C THR A 333 -6.04 9.17 -1.51
N PHE A 334 -6.80 8.25 -2.12
CA PHE A 334 -6.34 6.90 -2.45
C PHE A 334 -5.69 6.84 -3.84
N VAL A 335 -6.34 7.45 -4.83
CA VAL A 335 -6.02 7.20 -6.26
C VAL A 335 -4.93 8.11 -6.81
N MET A 336 -4.87 9.39 -6.43
CA MET A 336 -3.83 10.30 -6.97
C MET A 336 -2.41 9.89 -6.63
N PRO A 337 -2.08 9.50 -5.38
CA PRO A 337 -0.72 9.07 -5.06
C PRO A 337 -0.24 7.91 -5.94
N VAL A 338 -1.12 6.94 -6.23
CA VAL A 338 -0.82 5.82 -7.13
C VAL A 338 -0.45 6.35 -8.52
N ARG A 339 -1.29 7.21 -9.10
CA ARG A 339 -1.02 7.80 -10.43
C ARG A 339 0.25 8.67 -10.48
N ILE A 340 0.61 9.32 -9.37
CA ILE A 340 1.84 10.11 -9.26
C ILE A 340 3.07 9.20 -9.26
N ILE A 341 3.01 8.07 -8.56
CA ILE A 341 4.08 7.05 -8.55
C ILE A 341 4.26 6.47 -9.95
N GLU A 342 3.15 6.16 -10.63
CA GLU A 342 3.13 5.61 -11.99
C GLU A 342 3.66 6.59 -13.05
N GLY A 343 3.84 7.88 -12.73
CA GLY A 343 4.27 8.90 -13.69
C GLY A 343 3.18 9.39 -14.64
N ASP A 344 1.96 8.87 -14.52
CA ASP A 344 0.82 9.11 -15.41
C ASP A 344 0.07 10.43 -15.14
N THR A 345 0.74 11.42 -14.54
CA THR A 345 0.09 12.69 -14.13
C THR A 345 0.89 13.91 -14.52
N ALA A 346 0.22 14.86 -15.16
CA ALA A 346 0.74 16.21 -15.27
C ALA A 346 0.59 16.95 -13.92
N LEU A 347 1.52 17.86 -13.60
CA LEU A 347 1.54 18.58 -12.31
C LEU A 347 0.24 19.36 -11.98
N TRP A 348 -0.56 19.72 -12.99
CA TRP A 348 -1.84 20.40 -12.77
C TRP A 348 -2.93 19.44 -12.27
N GLU A 349 -2.83 18.14 -12.55
CA GLU A 349 -3.85 17.16 -12.16
C GLU A 349 -3.92 16.98 -10.64
N PRO A 350 -2.80 16.72 -9.91
CA PRO A 350 -2.83 16.69 -8.45
C PRO A 350 -3.27 18.03 -7.84
N ALA A 351 -2.86 19.16 -8.43
CA ALA A 351 -3.26 20.47 -7.96
C ALA A 351 -4.78 20.69 -8.07
N LEU A 352 -5.39 20.34 -9.20
CA LEU A 352 -6.83 20.45 -9.41
C LEU A 352 -7.60 19.49 -8.48
N ALA A 353 -7.16 18.24 -8.37
CA ALA A 353 -7.76 17.26 -7.47
C ALA A 353 -7.69 17.74 -6.00
N LEU A 354 -6.58 18.35 -5.58
CA LEU A 354 -6.44 18.93 -4.25
C LEU A 354 -7.38 20.12 -4.04
N LEU A 355 -7.54 20.98 -5.04
CA LEU A 355 -8.50 22.10 -4.98
C LEU A 355 -9.95 21.61 -4.84
N LEU A 356 -10.33 20.56 -5.58
CA LEU A 356 -11.65 19.93 -5.45
C LEU A 356 -11.83 19.29 -4.07
N ALA A 357 -10.80 18.62 -3.55
CA ALA A 357 -10.80 18.06 -2.21
C ALA A 357 -10.93 19.16 -1.14
N LEU A 358 -10.25 20.30 -1.31
CA LEU A 358 -10.34 21.45 -0.40
C LEU A 358 -11.74 22.07 -0.40
N ALA A 359 -12.34 22.25 -1.58
CA ALA A 359 -13.71 22.73 -1.70
C ALA A 359 -14.69 21.78 -1.00
N PHE A 360 -14.54 20.48 -1.23
CA PHE A 360 -15.33 19.46 -0.56
C PHE A 360 -15.12 19.45 0.97
N CYS A 361 -13.88 19.59 1.43
CA CYS A 361 -13.55 19.70 2.85
C CYS A 361 -14.25 20.91 3.49
N GLY A 362 -14.27 22.06 2.82
CA GLY A 362 -15.02 23.24 3.28
C GLY A 362 -16.52 22.95 3.44
N VAL A 363 -17.11 22.22 2.48
CA VAL A 363 -18.51 21.79 2.53
C VAL A 363 -18.76 20.83 3.69
N THR A 364 -17.93 19.80 3.87
CA THR A 364 -18.11 18.82 4.95
C THR A 364 -17.87 19.42 6.33
N ILE A 365 -16.93 20.35 6.49
CA ILE A 365 -16.76 21.11 7.73
C ILE A 365 -18.02 21.93 8.04
N ALA A 366 -18.56 22.64 7.05
CA ALA A 366 -19.76 23.46 7.24
C ALA A 366 -20.99 22.62 7.61
N LEU A 367 -21.21 21.50 6.91
CA LEU A 367 -22.32 20.59 7.18
C LEU A 367 -22.14 19.82 8.50
N GLY A 368 -20.93 19.31 8.75
CA GLY A 368 -20.58 18.56 9.95
C GLY A 368 -20.70 19.42 11.21
N ALA A 369 -20.25 20.68 11.17
CA ALA A 369 -20.41 21.60 12.30
C ALA A 369 -21.89 21.87 12.63
N ARG A 370 -22.72 22.10 11.60
CA ARG A 370 -24.17 22.31 11.78
C ARG A 370 -24.86 21.07 12.36
N LEU A 371 -24.54 19.89 11.84
CA LEU A 371 -25.08 18.62 12.35
C LEU A 371 -24.64 18.36 13.78
N TYR A 372 -23.37 18.61 14.08
CA TYR A 372 -22.80 18.46 15.42
C TYR A 372 -23.55 19.35 16.41
N GLU A 373 -23.67 20.66 16.15
CA GLU A 373 -24.39 21.60 17.04
C GLU A 373 -25.82 21.14 17.33
N ARG A 374 -26.57 20.75 16.30
CA ARG A 374 -27.96 20.30 16.44
C ARG A 374 -28.10 18.99 17.20
N ALA A 375 -27.22 18.02 16.92
CA ALA A 375 -27.26 16.71 17.55
C ALA A 375 -26.75 16.76 19.01
N LEU A 376 -25.85 17.68 19.34
CA LEU A 376 -25.32 17.84 20.69
C LEU A 376 -26.36 18.40 21.66
N LEU A 377 -27.17 19.35 21.20
CA LEU A 377 -28.20 20.01 22.02
C LEU A 377 -29.45 19.14 22.21
N HIS A 378 -29.60 18.08 21.41
CA HIS A 378 -30.69 17.13 21.54
C HIS A 378 -30.30 15.95 22.46
N THR A 379 -30.87 15.92 23.67
CA THR A 379 -30.50 14.97 24.73
C THR A 379 -31.40 13.73 24.83
N SER A 380 -32.49 13.64 24.05
CA SER A 380 -33.39 12.47 24.08
C SER A 380 -33.41 11.68 22.75
N GLY A 381 -33.11 10.38 22.81
CA GLY A 381 -33.17 9.44 21.67
C GLY A 381 -32.09 9.63 20.60
N SER A 382 -31.80 8.56 19.84
CA SER A 382 -30.91 8.65 18.67
C SER A 382 -31.62 9.40 17.52
N LEU A 383 -30.88 10.27 16.84
CA LEU A 383 -31.40 11.05 15.71
C LEU A 383 -30.91 10.46 14.38
N SER A 384 -31.83 10.24 13.45
CA SER A 384 -31.48 9.96 12.05
C SER A 384 -30.91 11.21 11.38
N TRP A 385 -29.93 11.03 10.48
CA TRP A 385 -29.32 12.09 9.66
C TRP A 385 -30.34 13.04 9.03
N ARG A 386 -31.45 12.51 8.49
CA ARG A 386 -32.52 13.33 7.87
C ARG A 386 -33.23 14.23 8.89
N LYS A 387 -33.46 13.72 10.10
CA LYS A 387 -34.16 14.43 11.18
C LYS A 387 -33.28 15.50 11.81
N ALA A 388 -31.96 15.27 11.88
CA ALA A 388 -31.00 16.27 12.38
C ALA A 388 -30.88 17.47 11.43
N MET A 389 -31.02 17.25 10.12
CA MET A 389 -31.05 18.33 9.14
C MET A 389 -32.36 19.14 9.17
N SER A 390 -33.48 18.55 9.61
CA SER A 390 -34.81 19.19 9.62
C SER A 390 -35.16 19.92 10.92
N LEU A 391 -34.33 19.84 11.97
CA LEU A 391 -34.52 20.66 13.18
C LEU A 391 -34.28 22.13 12.81
N GLN A 392 -35.34 22.94 12.87
CA GLN A 392 -35.27 24.40 12.80
C GLN A 392 -35.14 24.97 14.22
N ASP A 393 -34.48 26.13 14.31
CA ASP A 393 -34.15 26.85 15.55
C ASP A 393 -35.36 27.14 16.45
#